data_AF-A0A508AX74-F1
#
_entry.id   AF-A0A508AX74-F1
#
_cell.length_a   1.000
_cell.length_b   1.000
_cell.length_c   1.000
_cell.angle_alpha   90.00
_cell.angle_beta   90.00
_cell.angle_gamma   90.00
#
_symmetry.space_group_name_H-M   'P 1'
#
loop_
_entity.id
_entity.type
_entity.pdbx_description
1 polymer ?
#
loop_
_entity_poly.entity_id
_entity_poly.type
_entity_poly.pdbx_seq_one_letter_code
_entity_poly.pdbx_strand_id
1 'polypeptide(L)' 'MDLRKIKKLIDLLEESNLAEIEIKEGEESVRLARTPKGGVAMAAPMAPSFQ' A
#
# COMPACT_ATOMS: atom_id res chain seq x y z
N MET A 1 -3.16 11.62 8.05
CA MET A 1 -3.40 11.65 6.58
C MET A 1 -4.89 11.66 6.26
N ASP A 2 -5.36 12.55 5.39
CA ASP A 2 -6.79 12.66 5.04
C ASP A 2 -7.21 11.84 3.82
N LEU A 3 -8.48 11.46 3.76
CA LEU A 3 -9.09 10.75 2.62
C LEU A 3 -8.91 11.51 1.28
N ARG A 4 -8.89 12.86 1.33
CA ARG A 4 -8.63 13.71 0.16
C ARG A 4 -7.20 13.55 -0.38
N LYS A 5 -6.21 13.41 0.51
CA LYS A 5 -4.81 13.15 0.13
C LYS A 5 -4.70 11.76 -0.46
N ILE A 6 -5.25 10.75 0.22
CA ILE A 6 -5.23 9.35 -0.24
C ILE A 6 -5.81 9.22 -1.65
N LYS A 7 -6.95 9.86 -1.92
CA LYS A 7 -7.57 9.81 -3.26
C LYS A 7 -6.68 10.39 -4.36
N LYS A 8 -5.99 11.51 -4.09
CA LYS A 8 -5.01 12.07 -5.03
C LYS A 8 -3.83 11.13 -5.25
N LEU A 9 -3.37 10.45 -4.22
CA LEU A 9 -2.25 9.50 -4.35
C LEU A 9 -2.65 8.27 -5.17
N ILE A 10 -3.91 7.83 -5.08
CA ILE A 10 -4.45 6.75 -5.92
C ILE A 10 -4.46 7.19 -7.38
N ASP A 11 -5.04 8.35 -7.71
CA ASP A 11 -5.03 8.92 -9.06
C ASP A 11 -3.59 9.00 -9.61
N LEU A 12 -2.67 9.60 -8.83
CA LEU A 12 -1.27 9.72 -9.22
C LEU A 12 -0.59 8.37 -9.41
N LEU A 13 -0.87 7.38 -8.56
CA LEU A 13 -0.32 6.03 -8.69
C LEU A 13 -0.84 5.33 -9.95
N GLU A 14 -2.11 5.52 -10.32
CA GLU A 14 -2.72 4.94 -11.52
C GLU A 14 -2.22 5.61 -12.80
N GLU A 15 -2.11 6.94 -12.82
CA GLU A 15 -1.58 7.71 -13.95
C GLU A 15 -0.08 7.51 -14.16
N SER A 16 0.67 7.24 -13.08
CA SER A 16 2.10 6.96 -13.15
C SER A 16 2.37 5.51 -13.56
N ASN A 17 3.58 5.20 -14.06
CA ASN A 17 4.02 3.81 -14.25
C ASN A 17 4.71 3.25 -12.99
N LEU A 18 4.30 3.72 -11.81
CA LEU A 18 4.85 3.33 -10.52
C LEU A 18 4.12 2.10 -9.97
N ALA A 19 4.88 1.17 -9.37
CA ALA A 19 4.34 -0.01 -8.74
C ALA A 19 3.82 0.28 -7.31
N GLU A 20 4.43 1.23 -6.62
CA GLU A 20 4.07 1.63 -5.26
C GLU A 20 4.47 3.08 -4.95
N ILE A 21 3.79 3.68 -3.97
CA ILE A 21 4.08 4.98 -3.37
C ILE A 21 3.93 4.83 -1.84
N GLU A 22 4.98 5.18 -1.09
CA GLU A 22 4.94 5.28 0.37
C GLU A 22 5.17 6.74 0.80
N ILE A 23 4.35 7.21 1.73
CA ILE A 23 4.46 8.57 2.29
C ILE A 23 4.40 8.48 3.81
N LYS A 24 5.28 9.24 4.47
CA LYS A 24 5.33 9.38 5.92
C LYS A 24 5.13 10.84 6.29
N GLU A 25 4.23 11.09 7.22
CA GLU A 25 3.89 12.42 7.72
C GLU A 25 3.87 12.33 9.26
N GLY A 26 4.98 12.73 9.90
CA GLY A 26 5.17 12.55 11.33
C GLY A 26 5.22 11.06 11.70
N GLU A 27 4.30 10.63 12.57
CA GLU A 27 4.14 9.23 12.98
C GLU A 27 3.20 8.44 12.05
N GLU A 28 2.48 9.09 11.15
CA GLU A 28 1.57 8.42 10.21
C GLU A 28 2.31 7.98 8.94
N SER A 29 2.08 6.74 8.50
CA SER A 29 2.63 6.19 7.25
C SER A 29 1.51 5.59 6.41
N VAL A 30 1.46 5.92 5.11
CA VAL A 30 0.57 5.26 4.15
C VAL A 30 1.38 4.76 2.98
N ARG A 31 1.19 3.47 2.69
CA ARG A 31 1.75 2.80 1.52
C ARG A 31 0.61 2.40 0.60
N LEU A 32 0.69 2.85 -0.65
CA LEU A 32 -0.21 2.49 -1.72
C LEU A 32 0.58 1.66 -2.72
N ALA A 33 0.10 0.45 -3.02
CA ALA A 33 0.69 -0.41 -4.01
C ALA A 33 -0.36 -0.73 -5.07
N ARG A 34 0.07 -0.82 -6.33
CA ARG A 34 -0.79 -1.25 -7.41
C ARG A 34 -1.04 -2.75 -7.21
N THR A 35 -2.24 -3.11 -6.77
CA THR A 35 -2.66 -4.51 -6.82
C THR A 35 -2.73 -4.91 -8.29
N PRO A 36 -1.94 -5.90 -8.75
CA PRO A 36 -2.19 -6.49 -10.06
C PRO A 36 -3.62 -7.03 -10.03
N LYS A 37 -4.47 -6.63 -10.98
CA LYS A 37 -5.81 -7.19 -11.16
C LYS A 37 -5.68 -8.72 -11.32
N GLY A 38 -5.77 -9.47 -10.22
CA GLY A 38 -5.53 -10.92 -10.17
C GLY A 38 -4.63 -11.42 -9.02
N GLY A 39 -4.00 -10.57 -8.24
CA GLY A 39 -3.14 -10.98 -7.11
C GLY A 39 -3.92 -11.07 -5.81
N VAL A 40 -4.27 -12.29 -5.40
CA VAL A 40 -4.59 -12.61 -4.01
C VAL A 40 -3.56 -11.95 -3.09
N ALA A 41 -4.03 -11.19 -2.11
CA ALA A 41 -3.17 -10.75 -1.01
C ALA A 41 -2.65 -12.03 -0.34
N MET A 42 -1.42 -12.40 -0.64
CA MET A 42 -0.72 -13.50 0.02
C MET A 42 -0.57 -13.09 1.48
N ALA A 43 -1.48 -13.59 2.32
CA ALA A 43 -1.32 -13.56 3.76
C ALA A 43 0.04 -14.19 4.09
N ALA A 44 0.89 -13.42 4.78
CA ALA A 44 2.20 -13.89 5.21
C ALA A 44 2.03 -15.17 6.07
N PRO A 45 2.86 -16.20 5.87
CA PRO A 45 2.78 -17.40 6.68
C PRO A 45 3.11 -17.06 8.14
N MET A 46 2.16 -17.35 9.02
CA MET A 46 2.33 -17.27 10.46
C MET A 46 3.39 -18.29 10.85
N ALA A 47 4.55 -17.83 11.33
CA ALA A 47 5.59 -18.72 11.81
C ALA A 47 5.10 -19.49 13.04
N PRO A 48 5.21 -20.83 13.09
CA PRO A 48 4.83 -21.57 14.27
C PRO A 48 5.86 -21.33 15.37
N SER A 49 5.41 -20.76 16.49
CA SER A 49 6.16 -20.75 17.74
C SER A 49 6.29 -22.19 18.24
N PHE A 50 7.52 -22.71 18.26
CA PHE A 50 7.85 -23.93 18.98
C PHE A 50 8.36 -23.57 20.38
N GLN A 51 7.90 -24.39 21.33
CA GLN A 51 7.94 -24.30 22.80
C GLN A 51 9.34 -24.21 23.40
#